data_AF-A0A6G3YY93-F1
#
_entry.id   AF-A0A6G3YY93-F1
#
_cell.length_a   1.000
_cell.length_b   1.000
_cell.length_c   1.000
_cell.angle_alpha   90.00
_cell.angle_beta   90.00
_cell.angle_gamma   90.00
#
_symmetry.space_group_name_H-M   'P 1'
#
loop_
_entity.id
_entity.type
_entity.pdbx_description
1 polymer ?
#
loop_
_entity_poly.entity_id
_entity_poly.type
_entity_poly.pdbx_seq_one_letter_code
_entity_poly.pdbx_strand_id
1 'polypeptide(L)'
;MLIPLLIAQVSTADYTCWMETPYGQVIDMAYLCETAPAIEAEVSEASAPQESPVTFVLQQDGRLEPGDQIAPDGSLFDRYSFEGQAGQSVTITVTSEDFDTYLLLLDNTESVLAQNDDTGFNSTNSALSITLPADGTYQVVVNSFWSDGQGNYSLTIQAQESITP
;
A
#
# COMPACT_ATOMS: atom_id res chain seq x y z
N MET A 1 -39.69 51.20 -10.05
CA MET A 1 -39.17 50.25 -9.05
C MET A 1 -38.88 48.96 -9.81
N LEU A 2 -37.61 48.71 -10.18
CA LEU A 2 -37.20 47.56 -10.98
C LEU A 2 -37.04 46.36 -10.04
N ILE A 3 -37.79 45.28 -10.30
CA ILE A 3 -37.64 44.00 -9.60
C ILE A 3 -36.38 43.33 -10.17
N PRO A 4 -35.34 43.00 -9.37
CA PRO A 4 -34.15 42.34 -9.87
C PRO A 4 -34.46 40.91 -10.31
N LEU A 5 -33.87 40.52 -11.45
CA LEU A 5 -33.96 39.18 -12.04
C LEU A 5 -33.34 38.15 -11.09
N LEU A 6 -34.10 37.13 -10.73
CA LEU A 6 -33.65 36.03 -9.86
C LEU A 6 -32.95 34.98 -10.73
N ILE A 7 -31.72 34.60 -10.38
CA ILE A 7 -30.95 33.60 -11.12
C ILE A 7 -31.02 32.28 -10.33
N ALA A 8 -31.57 31.24 -10.96
CA ALA A 8 -31.52 29.88 -10.42
C ALA A 8 -30.17 29.25 -10.73
N GLN A 9 -29.57 28.58 -9.74
CA GLN A 9 -28.37 27.76 -9.89
C GLN A 9 -28.70 26.34 -9.41
N VAL A 10 -28.19 25.33 -10.10
CA VAL A 10 -28.41 23.90 -9.78
C VAL A 10 -27.08 23.30 -9.37
N SER A 11 -27.01 22.67 -8.19
CA SER A 11 -25.86 21.84 -7.83
C SER A 11 -25.95 20.50 -8.58
N THR A 12 -24.96 20.20 -9.41
CA THR A 12 -24.88 18.92 -10.13
C THR A 12 -24.35 17.78 -9.24
N ALA A 13 -23.88 18.09 -8.03
CA ALA A 13 -23.35 17.08 -7.11
C ALA A 13 -24.48 16.35 -6.35
N ASP A 14 -25.50 17.09 -5.91
CA ASP A 14 -26.55 16.56 -5.02
C ASP A 14 -27.98 16.83 -5.54
N TYR A 15 -28.12 17.33 -6.77
CA TYR A 15 -29.41 17.70 -7.40
C TYR A 15 -30.24 18.69 -6.57
N THR A 16 -29.59 19.48 -5.71
CA THR A 16 -30.22 20.49 -4.88
C THR A 16 -30.31 21.81 -5.64
N CYS A 17 -31.54 22.32 -5.77
CA CYS A 17 -31.83 23.64 -6.32
C CYS A 17 -31.94 24.64 -5.18
N TRP A 18 -31.21 25.75 -5.25
CA TRP A 18 -31.34 26.85 -4.31
C TRP A 18 -31.30 28.18 -5.07
N MET A 19 -31.97 29.20 -4.52
CA MET A 19 -31.92 30.56 -5.05
C MET A 19 -31.14 31.45 -4.09
N GLU A 20 -30.18 32.20 -4.61
CA GLU A 20 -29.53 33.26 -3.85
C GLU A 20 -30.37 34.53 -3.92
N THR A 21 -30.78 35.00 -2.76
CA THR A 21 -31.26 36.38 -2.65
C THR A 21 -30.05 37.32 -2.61
N PRO A 22 -30.16 38.56 -3.11
CA PRO A 22 -29.07 39.56 -3.01
C PRO A 22 -28.72 39.96 -1.57
N TYR A 23 -29.38 39.37 -0.56
CA TYR A 23 -29.11 39.54 0.87
C TYR A 23 -28.41 38.33 1.51
N GLY A 24 -28.00 37.31 0.74
CA GLY A 24 -27.16 36.21 1.22
C GLY A 24 -27.86 35.17 2.11
N GLN A 25 -29.19 35.08 2.05
CA GLN A 25 -29.93 34.02 2.74
C GLN A 25 -30.30 32.90 1.75
N VAL A 26 -29.94 31.67 2.11
CA VAL A 26 -30.33 30.41 1.45
C VAL A 26 -31.65 29.92 2.05
N ILE A 27 -32.67 29.74 1.22
CA ILE A 27 -33.95 29.16 1.63
C ILE A 27 -34.07 27.81 0.93
N ASP A 28 -34.09 26.73 1.72
CA ASP A 28 -34.29 25.37 1.23
C ASP A 28 -35.77 25.19 0.85
N MET A 29 -36.05 25.17 -0.45
CA MET A 29 -37.38 24.97 -1.01
C MET A 29 -37.42 23.61 -1.72
N ALA A 30 -37.33 22.53 -0.94
CA ALA A 30 -37.37 21.14 -1.42
C ALA A 30 -38.69 20.69 -2.11
N TYR A 31 -39.61 21.61 -2.44
CA TYR A 31 -40.98 21.27 -2.85
C TYR A 31 -41.37 21.59 -4.30
N LEU A 32 -40.45 21.97 -5.19
CA LEU A 32 -40.82 22.35 -6.57
C LEU A 32 -39.98 21.74 -7.71
N CYS A 33 -39.23 20.65 -7.47
CA CYS A 33 -38.60 19.92 -8.57
C CYS A 33 -39.49 18.73 -9.00
N GLU A 34 -40.61 19.01 -9.65
CA GLU A 34 -41.36 18.00 -10.39
C GLU A 34 -40.99 18.06 -11.89
N THR A 35 -40.48 16.93 -12.39
CA THR A 35 -40.31 16.55 -13.80
C THR A 35 -39.15 17.17 -14.59
N ALA A 36 -37.93 16.70 -14.34
CA ALA A 36 -36.91 16.63 -15.39
C ALA A 36 -36.98 15.25 -16.07
N PRO A 37 -36.98 15.15 -17.41
CA PRO A 37 -36.94 13.87 -18.10
C PRO A 37 -35.60 13.19 -17.81
N ALA A 38 -35.66 11.90 -17.48
CA ALA A 38 -34.48 11.05 -17.40
C ALA A 38 -33.77 11.06 -18.76
N ILE A 39 -32.70 11.84 -18.85
CA ILE A 39 -31.68 11.61 -19.87
C ILE A 39 -30.95 10.37 -19.38
N GLU A 40 -31.26 9.21 -19.97
CA GLU A 40 -30.43 8.01 -19.89
C GLU A 40 -29.10 8.35 -20.57
N ALA A 41 -28.23 9.06 -19.85
CA ALA A 41 -26.83 9.00 -20.12
C ALA A 41 -26.43 7.55 -19.88
N GLU A 42 -26.14 6.82 -20.96
CA GLU A 42 -25.32 5.63 -20.87
C GLU A 42 -24.00 6.07 -20.24
N VAL A 43 -23.94 5.96 -18.92
CA VAL A 43 -22.72 6.12 -18.15
C VAL A 43 -21.85 4.95 -18.59
N SER A 44 -21.02 5.20 -19.60
CA SER A 44 -19.80 4.41 -19.78
C SER A 44 -19.00 4.64 -18.51
N GLU A 45 -19.14 3.72 -17.55
CA GLU A 45 -18.36 3.65 -16.34
C GLU A 45 -16.89 3.62 -16.77
N ALA A 46 -16.24 4.78 -16.76
CA ALA A 46 -14.79 4.85 -16.79
C ALA A 46 -14.35 4.04 -15.56
N SER A 47 -13.85 2.83 -15.82
CA SER A 47 -13.36 1.88 -14.83
C SER A 47 -12.53 2.64 -13.81
N ALA A 48 -12.93 2.59 -12.53
CA ALA A 48 -12.01 2.90 -11.45
C ALA A 48 -10.70 2.11 -11.69
N PRO A 49 -9.52 2.64 -11.31
CA PRO A 49 -8.31 1.83 -11.35
C PRO A 49 -8.56 0.56 -10.53
N GLN A 50 -8.61 -0.59 -11.21
CA GLN A 50 -8.72 -1.87 -10.53
C GLN A 50 -7.37 -2.12 -9.85
N GLU A 51 -7.28 -1.82 -8.55
CA GLU A 51 -6.12 -2.23 -7.76
C GLU A 51 -6.05 -3.75 -7.76
N SER A 52 -4.93 -4.31 -8.23
CA SER A 52 -4.75 -5.76 -8.23
C SER A 52 -4.82 -6.32 -6.80
N PRO A 53 -5.33 -7.55 -6.62
CA PRO A 53 -5.40 -8.16 -5.30
C PRO A 53 -4.01 -8.28 -4.68
N VAL A 54 -3.92 -7.92 -3.40
CA VAL A 54 -2.74 -8.17 -2.56
C VAL A 54 -2.93 -9.50 -1.84
N THR A 55 -1.93 -10.37 -1.89
CA THR A 55 -1.92 -11.69 -1.27
C THR A 55 -0.79 -11.78 -0.25
N PHE A 56 -1.05 -12.44 0.88
CA PHE A 56 -0.01 -12.81 1.84
C PHE A 56 0.70 -14.07 1.36
N VAL A 57 1.97 -13.94 1.00
CA VAL A 57 2.81 -15.05 0.53
C VAL A 57 3.38 -15.81 1.72
N LEU A 58 3.86 -15.08 2.74
CA LEU A 58 4.42 -15.64 3.96
C LEU A 58 4.13 -14.70 5.13
N GLN A 59 3.79 -15.28 6.27
CA GLN A 59 3.80 -14.59 7.56
C GLN A 59 4.43 -15.54 8.57
N GLN A 60 5.48 -15.08 9.25
CA GLN A 60 6.28 -15.93 10.11
C GLN A 60 6.82 -15.13 11.29
N ASP A 61 6.59 -15.65 12.49
CA ASP A 61 7.26 -15.18 13.70
C ASP A 61 8.53 -16.00 13.91
N GLY A 62 9.62 -15.34 14.30
CA GLY A 62 10.93 -15.94 14.49
C GLY A 62 11.70 -15.30 15.63
N ARG A 63 12.91 -15.81 15.87
CA ARG A 63 13.79 -15.28 16.90
C ARG A 63 15.24 -15.50 16.50
N LEU A 64 16.01 -14.41 16.46
CA LEU A 64 17.47 -14.48 16.35
C LEU A 64 18.06 -14.87 17.71
N GLU A 65 18.73 -16.01 17.78
CA GLU A 65 19.31 -16.54 19.01
C GLU A 65 20.59 -17.35 18.78
N PRO A 66 21.41 -17.56 19.82
CA PRO A 66 22.63 -18.36 19.71
C PRO A 66 22.34 -19.77 19.19
N GLY A 67 22.88 -20.09 18.01
CA GLY A 67 22.62 -21.34 17.29
C GLY A 67 22.21 -21.10 15.84
N ASP A 68 21.73 -19.89 15.52
CA ASP A 68 21.40 -19.49 14.16
C ASP A 68 22.65 -19.30 13.30
N GLN A 69 22.40 -19.05 12.02
CA GLN A 69 23.47 -18.81 11.06
C GLN A 69 24.17 -17.49 11.36
N ILE A 70 25.48 -17.44 11.17
CA ILE A 70 26.31 -16.27 11.48
C ILE A 70 26.87 -15.69 10.18
N ALA A 71 26.64 -14.40 9.96
CA ALA A 71 27.20 -13.66 8.84
C ALA A 71 28.70 -13.34 9.08
N PRO A 72 29.47 -12.95 8.05
CA PRO A 72 30.90 -12.67 8.20
C PRO A 72 31.25 -11.58 9.23
N ASP A 73 30.33 -10.68 9.53
CA ASP A 73 30.45 -9.62 10.53
C ASP A 73 30.08 -10.07 11.96
N GLY A 74 29.62 -11.31 12.14
CA GLY A 74 29.24 -11.90 13.42
C GLY A 74 27.75 -11.80 13.74
N SER A 75 26.95 -11.10 12.94
CA SER A 75 25.50 -10.99 13.13
C SER A 75 24.77 -12.32 12.89
N LEU A 76 23.71 -12.58 13.65
CA LEU A 76 22.85 -13.75 13.51
C LEU A 76 21.78 -13.51 12.46
N PHE A 77 21.51 -14.49 11.61
CA PHE A 77 20.45 -14.38 10.62
C PHE A 77 19.65 -15.67 10.43
N ASP A 78 18.40 -15.48 10.01
CA ASP A 78 17.50 -16.52 9.52
C ASP A 78 17.22 -16.35 8.03
N ARG A 79 16.83 -17.45 7.38
CA ARG A 79 16.50 -17.49 5.94
C ARG A 79 15.11 -18.03 5.70
N TYR A 80 14.38 -17.34 4.83
CA TYR A 80 13.05 -17.71 4.37
C TYR A 80 13.01 -17.74 2.85
N SER A 81 12.26 -18.67 2.28
CA SER A 81 12.11 -18.79 0.83
C SER A 81 10.67 -18.61 0.41
N PHE A 82 10.46 -17.98 -0.74
CA PHE A 82 9.15 -17.88 -1.37
C PHE A 82 9.27 -17.93 -2.90
N GLU A 83 8.21 -18.39 -3.56
CA GLU A 83 8.11 -18.39 -5.02
C GLU A 83 7.56 -17.04 -5.49
N GLY A 84 8.19 -16.48 -6.52
CA GLY A 84 7.79 -15.21 -7.12
C GLY A 84 7.76 -15.27 -8.64
N GLN A 85 7.02 -14.35 -9.25
CA GLN A 85 6.87 -14.24 -10.70
C GLN A 85 7.45 -12.93 -11.23
N ALA A 86 7.98 -12.96 -12.46
CA ALA A 86 8.46 -11.78 -13.15
C ALA A 86 7.34 -10.73 -13.26
N GLY A 87 7.66 -9.49 -12.88
CA GLY A 87 6.70 -8.39 -12.86
C GLY A 87 5.78 -8.36 -11.64
N GLN A 88 5.84 -9.33 -10.73
CA GLN A 88 5.09 -9.30 -9.48
C GLN A 88 5.68 -8.25 -8.53
N SER A 89 4.84 -7.40 -7.95
CA SER A 89 5.27 -6.43 -6.93
C SER A 89 5.20 -7.07 -5.56
N VAL A 90 6.31 -7.10 -4.83
CA VAL A 90 6.41 -7.72 -3.50
C VAL A 90 6.81 -6.67 -2.47
N THR A 91 6.12 -6.68 -1.34
CA THR A 91 6.48 -5.93 -0.14
C THR A 91 6.86 -6.90 0.97
N ILE A 92 8.06 -6.72 1.52
CA ILE A 92 8.61 -7.53 2.60
C ILE A 92 8.82 -6.60 3.79
N THR A 93 8.31 -6.98 4.95
CA THR A 93 8.42 -6.20 6.18
C THR A 93 8.94 -7.09 7.30
N VAL A 94 9.93 -6.59 8.04
CA VAL A 94 10.40 -7.20 9.29
C VAL A 94 10.21 -6.21 10.41
N THR A 95 9.58 -6.65 11.49
CA THR A 95 9.43 -5.84 12.70
C THR A 95 10.03 -6.54 13.91
N SER A 96 10.74 -5.80 14.75
CA SER A 96 11.22 -6.27 16.05
C SER A 96 11.16 -5.15 17.09
N GLU A 97 10.80 -5.51 18.32
CA GLU A 97 10.95 -4.65 19.49
C GLU A 97 12.28 -4.91 20.23
N ASP A 98 12.97 -6.00 19.87
CA ASP A 98 14.13 -6.50 20.61
C ASP A 98 15.47 -6.07 19.98
N PHE A 99 15.51 -5.86 18.66
CA PHE A 99 16.74 -5.49 17.95
C PHE A 99 16.47 -4.61 16.71
N ASP A 100 17.55 -4.05 16.19
CA ASP A 100 17.55 -3.27 14.96
C ASP A 100 17.63 -4.18 13.75
N THR A 101 16.56 -4.23 12.95
CA THR A 101 16.38 -5.25 11.91
C THR A 101 17.20 -4.90 10.68
N TYR A 102 17.70 -5.92 9.98
CA TYR A 102 18.33 -5.77 8.69
C TYR A 102 17.84 -6.84 7.72
N LEU A 103 17.22 -6.39 6.64
CA LEU A 103 16.52 -7.23 5.68
C LEU A 103 17.27 -7.26 4.36
N LEU A 104 17.51 -8.45 3.82
CA LEU A 104 18.01 -8.64 2.45
C LEU A 104 17.07 -9.52 1.64
N LEU A 105 16.92 -9.19 0.37
CA LEU A 105 16.29 -10.03 -0.63
C LEU A 105 17.35 -10.50 -1.63
N LEU A 106 17.45 -11.82 -1.82
CA LEU A 106 18.36 -12.46 -2.76
C LEU A 106 17.56 -13.15 -3.87
N ASP A 107 18.13 -13.18 -5.07
CA ASP A 107 17.64 -14.03 -6.16
C ASP A 107 18.12 -15.50 -6.02
N ASN A 108 17.74 -16.32 -7.00
CA ASN A 108 18.12 -17.73 -7.07
C ASN A 108 19.62 -17.98 -7.32
N THR A 109 20.40 -16.93 -7.62
CA THR A 109 21.86 -16.97 -7.78
C THR A 109 22.60 -16.51 -6.52
N GLU A 110 21.87 -16.24 -5.43
CA GLU A 110 22.35 -15.62 -4.19
C GLU A 110 22.84 -14.18 -4.36
N SER A 111 22.45 -13.50 -5.45
CA SER A 111 22.76 -12.09 -5.65
C SER A 111 21.76 -11.22 -4.90
N VAL A 112 22.26 -10.18 -4.22
CA VAL A 112 21.40 -9.21 -3.51
C VAL A 112 20.64 -8.36 -4.52
N LEU A 113 19.31 -8.42 -4.46
CA LEU A 113 18.41 -7.57 -5.25
C LEU A 113 18.11 -6.26 -4.53
N ALA A 114 17.87 -6.34 -3.23
CA ALA A 114 17.56 -5.19 -2.38
C ALA A 114 17.88 -5.50 -0.92
N GLN A 115 18.13 -4.46 -0.14
CA GLN A 115 18.38 -4.54 1.29
C GLN A 115 17.94 -3.24 1.98
N ASN A 116 17.48 -3.34 3.22
CA ASN A 116 17.08 -2.18 4.03
C ASN A 116 17.12 -2.55 5.53
N ASP A 117 17.52 -1.61 6.36
CA ASP A 117 17.53 -1.68 7.83
C ASP A 117 16.39 -0.87 8.45
N ASP A 118 16.12 0.31 7.91
CA ASP A 118 15.13 1.23 8.49
C ASP A 118 13.99 1.60 7.51
N THR A 119 12.74 1.61 8.01
CA THR A 119 11.61 2.22 7.30
C THR A 119 11.59 3.75 7.40
N GLY A 120 12.49 4.34 8.20
CA GLY A 120 12.67 5.79 8.35
C GLY A 120 13.54 6.14 9.57
N PHE A 121 13.92 7.42 9.70
CA PHE A 121 14.92 7.92 10.65
C PHE A 121 14.74 7.54 12.14
N ASN A 122 13.52 7.21 12.57
CA ASN A 122 13.20 6.84 13.97
C ASN A 122 12.56 5.44 14.06
N SER A 123 12.82 4.58 13.07
CA SER A 123 12.37 3.19 13.03
C SER A 123 13.59 2.30 13.02
N THR A 124 13.51 1.17 13.73
CA THR A 124 14.48 0.07 13.69
C THR A 124 13.93 -1.16 12.95
N ASN A 125 12.79 -0.96 12.27
CA ASN A 125 12.11 -1.97 11.47
C ASN A 125 12.45 -1.74 10.01
N SER A 126 12.58 -2.82 9.25
CA SER A 126 12.96 -2.79 7.83
C SER A 126 11.78 -3.15 6.94
N ALA A 127 11.76 -2.55 5.75
CA ALA A 127 10.85 -2.94 4.69
C ALA A 127 11.47 -2.76 3.30
N LEU A 128 11.05 -3.60 2.37
CA LEU A 128 11.41 -3.55 0.95
C LEU A 128 10.15 -3.62 0.10
N SER A 129 10.05 -2.80 -0.95
CA SER A 129 9.05 -2.95 -2.01
C SER A 129 9.77 -3.02 -3.36
N ILE A 130 9.58 -4.12 -4.08
CA ILE A 130 10.31 -4.40 -5.33
C ILE A 130 9.43 -5.15 -6.33
N THR A 131 9.57 -4.83 -7.61
CA THR A 131 9.04 -5.65 -8.69
C THR A 131 10.05 -6.73 -9.05
N LEU A 132 9.64 -8.00 -8.92
CA LEU A 132 10.52 -9.14 -9.15
C LEU A 132 10.95 -9.23 -10.63
N PRO A 133 12.24 -9.43 -10.92
CA PRO A 133 12.74 -9.38 -12.30
C PRO A 133 12.49 -10.68 -13.09
N ALA A 134 12.27 -11.80 -12.41
CA ALA A 134 12.19 -13.12 -13.03
C ALA A 134 11.25 -14.06 -12.25
N ASP A 135 10.84 -15.14 -12.89
CA ASP A 135 10.18 -16.24 -12.20
C ASP A 135 11.20 -17.06 -11.39
N GLY A 136 10.82 -17.51 -10.19
CA GLY A 136 11.56 -18.49 -9.42
C GLY A 136 11.53 -18.27 -7.92
N THR A 137 12.39 -19.02 -7.23
CA THR A 137 12.53 -18.95 -5.78
C THR A 137 13.44 -17.78 -5.37
N TYR A 138 12.95 -16.98 -4.42
CA TYR A 138 13.68 -15.88 -3.80
C TYR A 138 13.99 -16.21 -2.35
N GLN A 139 15.09 -15.66 -1.81
CA GLN A 139 15.45 -15.81 -0.41
C GLN A 139 15.38 -14.47 0.31
N VAL A 140 14.66 -14.46 1.43
CA VAL A 140 14.66 -13.37 2.39
C VAL A 140 15.60 -13.73 3.53
N VAL A 141 16.53 -12.82 3.83
CA VAL A 141 17.41 -12.93 5.00
C VAL A 141 16.95 -11.92 6.03
N VAL A 142 16.58 -12.41 7.21
CA VAL A 142 16.29 -11.59 8.39
C VAL A 142 17.53 -11.61 9.27
N ASN A 143 18.15 -10.46 9.43
CA ASN A 143 19.38 -10.26 10.20
C ASN A 143 19.17 -9.08 11.18
N SER A 144 20.16 -8.78 12.02
CA SER A 144 20.26 -7.53 12.75
C SER A 144 21.33 -6.61 12.15
N PHE A 145 21.10 -5.29 12.23
CA PHE A 145 22.08 -4.28 11.87
C PHE A 145 23.31 -4.31 12.79
N TRP A 146 23.13 -4.65 14.07
CA TRP A 146 24.22 -4.80 15.04
C TRP A 146 24.58 -6.28 15.21
N SER A 147 25.87 -6.58 15.35
CA SER A 147 26.34 -7.97 15.43
C SER A 147 25.92 -8.71 16.70
N ASP A 148 25.52 -7.98 17.75
CA ASP A 148 24.96 -8.51 18.99
C ASP A 148 23.43 -8.45 19.05
N GLY A 149 22.76 -8.04 17.96
CA GLY A 149 21.31 -8.02 17.89
C GLY A 149 20.70 -9.42 17.89
N GLN A 150 19.75 -9.62 18.79
CA GLN A 150 19.06 -10.89 19.01
C GLN A 150 17.69 -10.63 19.62
N GLY A 151 16.75 -11.56 19.44
CA GLY A 151 15.40 -11.43 19.96
C GLY A 151 14.34 -11.78 18.93
N ASN A 152 13.08 -11.56 19.30
CA ASN A 152 11.94 -11.95 18.50
C ASN A 152 11.71 -10.96 17.35
N TYR A 153 11.17 -11.46 16.25
CA TYR A 153 10.73 -10.64 15.13
C TYR A 153 9.52 -11.26 14.44
N SER A 154 8.84 -10.45 13.63
CA SER A 154 7.80 -10.90 12.71
C SER A 154 8.18 -10.52 11.28
N LEU A 155 8.14 -11.50 10.38
CA LEU A 155 8.35 -11.36 8.94
C LEU A 155 7.00 -11.47 8.22
N THR A 156 6.72 -10.53 7.33
CA THR A 156 5.58 -10.59 6.42
C THR A 156 6.03 -10.34 4.98
N ILE A 157 5.57 -11.19 4.06
CA ILE A 157 5.75 -11.05 2.62
C ILE A 157 4.37 -10.95 1.97
N GLN A 158 4.13 -9.83 1.31
CA GLN A 158 2.91 -9.57 0.54
C GLN A 158 3.28 -9.42 -0.93
N ALA A 159 2.44 -9.95 -1.81
CA ALA A 159 2.60 -9.81 -3.24
C ALA A 159 1.34 -9.24 -3.89
N GLN A 160 1.54 -8.40 -4.89
CA GLN A 160 0.51 -7.86 -5.75
C GLN A 160 0.84 -8.27 -7.18
N GLU A 161 -0.13 -8.87 -7.87
CA GLU A 161 0.03 -9.16 -9.29
C GLU A 161 0.04 -7.85 -10.10
N SER A 162 0.91 -7.76 -11.09
CA SER A 162 0.80 -6.67 -12.06
C SER A 162 -0.34 -7.00 -13.02
N ILE A 163 -1.42 -6.21 -12.99
CA ILE A 163 -2.42 -6.28 -14.07
C ILE A 163 -1.74 -5.66 -15.29
N THR A 164 -1.20 -6.50 -16.17
CA THR A 164 -0.79 -6.05 -17.50
C THR A 164 -2.06 -6.00 -18.35
N PRO A 165 -2.51 -4.81 -18.79
CA PRO A 165 -3.72 -4.66 -19.61
C PRO A 165 -3.58 -5.30 -20.99
#